data_AF-A0A945Y378-F1
#
_entry.id   AF-A0A945Y378-F1
#
_cell.length_a   1.000
_cell.length_b   1.000
_cell.length_c   1.000
_cell.angle_alpha   90.00
_cell.angle_beta   90.00
_cell.angle_gamma   90.00
#
_symmetry.space_group_name_H-M   'P 1'
#
loop_
_entity.id
_entity.type
_entity.pdbx_description
1 polymer ?
#
loop_
_entity_poly.entity_id
_entity_poly.type
_entity_poly.pdbx_seq_one_letter_code
_entity_poly.pdbx_strand_id
1 'polypeptide(L)'
;MYRKNSYTCKKIIMKIKHTLLFLSLFIIILFACGPETKEEKLEDLIEVGNEAKYKSVYTDGKEYNDALVGLDTKINVEVLNLMKLSSVNNIIDNAYSNLNAEDIKEIREQIGLIQKEVASVTEIVQKISCPQDKNNKFKNAALALFSSYNKCYFENWPLLLNEIEKLHSEEENDVDEAYGRLYDMMMKEQDLILVVSDAQQTFSKEAGFILSREDHPLDEEFENL
;
A
#
# COMPACT_ATOMS: atom_id res chain seq x y z
N MET A 1 18.69 7.71 42.27
CA MET A 1 19.56 7.19 41.19
C MET A 1 18.89 5.92 40.64
N TYR A 2 18.94 5.66 39.33
CA TYR A 2 18.13 4.69 38.56
C TYR A 2 16.84 5.23 37.90
N ARG A 3 17.02 6.10 36.89
CA ARG A 3 16.13 6.22 35.72
C ARG A 3 16.97 6.58 34.49
N LYS A 4 17.65 5.60 33.91
CA LYS A 4 18.28 5.65 32.58
C LYS A 4 18.55 4.19 32.23
N ASN A 5 17.75 3.63 31.31
CA ASN A 5 18.02 2.41 30.52
C ASN A 5 16.75 1.84 29.84
N SER A 6 15.55 2.37 30.13
CA SER A 6 14.31 1.87 29.48
C SER A 6 14.03 2.46 28.09
N TYR A 7 14.53 3.66 27.77
CA TYR A 7 14.15 4.36 26.54
C TYR A 7 14.98 3.94 25.32
N THR A 8 16.26 3.61 25.52
CA THR A 8 17.18 3.21 24.45
C THR A 8 16.87 1.82 23.90
N CYS A 9 16.39 0.89 24.74
CA CYS A 9 16.01 -0.46 24.29
C CYS A 9 14.70 -0.46 23.46
N LYS A 10 13.71 0.39 23.80
CA LYS A 10 12.50 0.60 22.98
C LYS A 10 12.81 1.22 21.61
N LYS A 11 13.73 2.18 21.55
CA LYS A 11 14.12 2.87 20.29
C LYS A 11 14.80 1.93 19.28
N ILE A 12 15.62 0.98 19.77
CA ILE A 12 16.31 0.01 18.92
C ILE A 12 15.35 -1.08 18.42
N ILE A 13 14.40 -1.53 19.27
CA ILE A 13 13.36 -2.49 18.87
C ILE A 13 12.36 -1.86 17.89
N MET A 14 12.05 -0.56 18.00
CA MET A 14 11.23 0.17 17.02
C MET A 14 11.92 0.31 15.67
N LYS A 15 13.20 0.70 15.61
CA LYS A 15 13.93 0.85 14.35
C LYS A 15 13.96 -0.43 13.50
N ILE A 16 14.14 -1.60 14.13
CA ILE A 16 14.12 -2.90 13.43
C ILE A 16 12.71 -3.25 12.92
N LYS A 17 11.65 -2.77 13.60
CA LYS A 17 10.26 -2.94 13.15
C LYS A 17 9.87 -2.00 12.01
N HIS A 18 10.54 -0.86 11.85
CA HIS A 18 10.23 0.11 10.79
C HIS A 18 10.80 -0.35 9.43
N THR A 19 11.96 -1.01 9.43
CA THR A 19 12.48 -1.70 8.24
C THR A 19 11.63 -2.92 7.86
N LEU A 20 11.01 -3.59 8.84
CA LEU A 20 10.04 -4.68 8.60
C LEU A 20 8.63 -4.18 8.23
N LEU A 21 8.35 -2.86 8.31
CA LEU A 21 7.04 -2.29 7.98
C LEU A 21 6.75 -2.34 6.47
N PHE A 22 7.80 -2.45 5.66
CA PHE A 22 7.74 -2.46 4.19
C PHE A 22 8.16 -3.80 3.58
N LEU A 23 8.76 -4.70 4.38
CA LEU A 23 9.43 -5.91 3.89
C LEU A 23 8.51 -7.11 3.64
N SER A 24 7.19 -6.92 3.62
CA SER A 24 6.23 -7.99 3.32
C SER A 24 5.13 -7.52 2.37
N LEU A 25 5.48 -6.74 1.35
CA LEU A 25 4.60 -6.50 0.22
C LEU A 25 4.55 -7.80 -0.59
N PHE A 26 3.60 -8.66 -0.22
CA PHE A 26 3.49 -10.02 -0.72
C PHE A 26 3.12 -10.06 -2.19
N ILE A 27 3.98 -10.69 -3.00
CA ILE A 27 3.67 -11.89 -3.80
C ILE A 27 2.32 -11.82 -4.52
N ILE A 28 2.20 -10.91 -5.47
CA ILE A 28 1.09 -10.93 -6.43
C ILE A 28 1.64 -11.37 -7.79
N ILE A 29 1.43 -12.65 -8.12
CA ILE A 29 2.24 -13.32 -9.15
C ILE A 29 1.50 -13.53 -10.48
N LEU A 30 2.02 -12.95 -11.56
CA LEU A 30 1.45 -12.98 -12.92
C LEU A 30 2.20 -13.90 -13.91
N PHE A 31 1.45 -14.85 -14.45
CA PHE A 31 1.42 -15.43 -15.83
C PHE A 31 2.65 -15.76 -16.69
N ALA A 32 2.36 -16.48 -17.79
CA ALA A 32 3.28 -17.19 -18.65
C ALA A 32 3.51 -16.50 -20.00
N CYS A 33 4.69 -15.90 -20.22
CA CYS A 33 5.49 -15.94 -21.46
C CYS A 33 6.67 -14.93 -21.43
N GLY A 34 7.91 -15.40 -21.65
CA GLY A 34 9.08 -14.58 -22.03
C GLY A 34 9.81 -13.83 -20.90
N PRO A 35 11.14 -13.60 -20.98
CA PRO A 35 11.86 -12.80 -20.00
C PRO A 35 11.66 -11.30 -20.29
N GLU A 36 10.54 -10.74 -19.86
CA GLU A 36 10.32 -9.30 -19.79
C GLU A 36 11.27 -8.65 -18.76
N THR A 37 11.67 -7.41 -19.03
CA THR A 37 12.38 -6.59 -18.05
C THR A 37 11.45 -6.17 -16.91
N LYS A 38 12.00 -5.80 -15.74
CA LYS A 38 11.23 -5.33 -14.58
C LYS A 38 10.36 -4.10 -14.92
N GLU A 39 10.87 -3.20 -15.76
CA GLU A 39 10.16 -2.00 -16.21
C GLU A 39 8.98 -2.36 -17.12
N GLU A 40 9.19 -3.23 -18.12
CA GLU A 40 8.12 -3.73 -18.99
C GLU A 40 7.01 -4.41 -18.17
N LYS A 41 7.36 -5.25 -17.18
CA LYS A 41 6.37 -5.89 -16.30
C LYS A 41 5.54 -4.90 -15.50
N LEU A 42 6.16 -3.81 -15.03
CA LEU A 42 5.45 -2.77 -14.29
C LEU A 42 4.50 -1.98 -15.22
N GLU A 43 4.95 -1.67 -16.43
CA GLU A 43 4.13 -0.98 -17.44
C GLU A 43 2.92 -1.84 -17.83
N ASP A 44 3.12 -3.12 -18.08
CA ASP A 44 2.05 -4.07 -18.43
C ASP A 44 1.01 -4.19 -17.30
N LEU A 45 1.46 -4.27 -16.05
CA LEU A 45 0.58 -4.27 -14.88
C LEU A 45 -0.29 -3.01 -14.79
N ILE A 46 0.34 -1.84 -14.99
CA ILE A 46 -0.36 -0.56 -14.98
C ILE A 46 -1.34 -0.48 -16.15
N GLU A 47 -0.96 -0.95 -17.34
CA GLU A 47 -1.82 -1.00 -18.52
C GLU A 47 -3.05 -1.88 -18.25
N VAL A 48 -2.86 -3.11 -17.78
CA VAL A 48 -3.97 -4.02 -17.44
C VAL A 48 -4.90 -3.40 -16.37
N GLY A 49 -4.34 -2.75 -15.35
CA GLY A 49 -5.12 -2.01 -14.37
C GLY A 49 -5.92 -0.86 -14.98
N ASN A 50 -5.36 -0.14 -15.95
CA ASN A 50 -6.03 0.94 -16.67
C ASN A 50 -7.13 0.44 -17.61
N GLU A 51 -6.94 -0.72 -18.24
CA GLU A 51 -7.94 -1.34 -19.10
C GLU A 51 -9.14 -1.86 -18.31
N ALA A 52 -8.95 -2.20 -17.03
CA ALA A 52 -10.00 -2.76 -16.19
C ALA A 52 -11.25 -1.88 -16.09
N LYS A 53 -11.10 -0.55 -16.21
CA LYS A 53 -12.24 0.39 -16.19
C LYS A 53 -13.19 0.22 -17.38
N TYR A 54 -12.75 -0.39 -18.47
CA TYR A 54 -13.55 -0.61 -19.68
C TYR A 54 -14.24 -1.99 -19.71
N LYS A 55 -13.99 -2.84 -18.70
CA LYS A 55 -14.49 -4.22 -18.68
C LYS A 55 -15.23 -4.53 -17.38
N SER A 56 -16.54 -4.69 -17.46
CA SER A 56 -17.38 -4.98 -16.29
C SER A 56 -17.48 -6.47 -15.94
N VAL A 57 -17.24 -7.36 -16.90
CA VAL A 57 -17.33 -8.81 -16.70
C VAL A 57 -16.12 -9.49 -17.33
N TYR A 58 -15.43 -10.32 -16.54
CA TYR A 58 -14.30 -11.13 -16.95
C TYR A 58 -14.73 -12.59 -17.06
N THR A 59 -14.57 -13.17 -18.25
CA THR A 59 -14.82 -14.58 -18.51
C THR A 59 -13.58 -15.45 -18.32
N ASP A 60 -12.40 -14.83 -18.33
CA ASP A 60 -11.12 -15.46 -18.02
C ASP A 60 -10.67 -15.02 -16.62
N GLY A 61 -10.48 -16.00 -15.74
CA GLY A 61 -10.02 -15.79 -14.38
C GLY A 61 -8.58 -15.27 -14.30
N LYS A 62 -7.74 -15.58 -15.29
CA LYS A 62 -6.41 -14.98 -15.43
C LYS A 62 -6.52 -13.48 -15.61
N GLU A 63 -7.29 -13.04 -16.60
CA GLU A 63 -7.46 -11.62 -16.89
C GLU A 63 -8.11 -10.89 -15.71
N TYR A 64 -9.03 -11.54 -15.00
CA TYR A 64 -9.63 -10.97 -13.79
C TYR A 64 -8.61 -10.79 -12.67
N ASN A 65 -7.75 -11.78 -12.48
CA ASN A 65 -6.64 -11.69 -11.55
C ASN A 65 -5.75 -10.51 -11.91
N ASP A 66 -5.27 -10.45 -13.15
CA ASP A 66 -4.32 -9.46 -13.63
C ASP A 66 -4.88 -8.04 -13.50
N ALA A 67 -6.18 -7.87 -13.75
CA ALA A 67 -6.87 -6.61 -13.50
C ALA A 67 -6.80 -6.18 -12.02
N LEU A 68 -7.08 -7.09 -11.08
CA LEU A 68 -7.00 -6.76 -9.65
C LEU A 68 -5.57 -6.50 -9.18
N VAL A 69 -4.60 -7.26 -9.70
CA VAL A 69 -3.17 -7.02 -9.43
C VAL A 69 -2.76 -5.65 -9.93
N GLY A 70 -3.01 -5.36 -11.22
CA GLY A 70 -2.63 -4.10 -11.83
C GLY A 70 -3.26 -2.89 -11.14
N LEU A 71 -4.50 -3.02 -10.69
CA LEU A 71 -5.17 -1.98 -9.89
C LEU A 71 -4.48 -1.74 -8.53
N ASP A 72 -4.03 -2.78 -7.85
CA ASP A 72 -3.24 -2.64 -6.61
C ASP A 72 -1.84 -2.08 -6.90
N THR A 73 -1.17 -2.55 -7.96
CA THR A 73 0.13 -2.04 -8.42
C THR A 73 0.10 -0.53 -8.64
N LYS A 74 -0.97 0.00 -9.24
CA LYS A 74 -1.14 1.44 -9.45
C LYS A 74 -1.12 2.24 -8.14
N ILE A 75 -1.75 1.72 -7.09
CA ILE A 75 -1.72 2.36 -5.76
C ILE A 75 -0.30 2.27 -5.20
N ASN A 76 0.31 1.09 -5.26
CA ASN A 76 1.64 0.84 -4.71
C ASN A 76 2.76 1.65 -5.38
N VAL A 77 2.63 2.02 -6.66
CA VAL A 77 3.55 2.97 -7.32
C VAL A 77 3.52 4.34 -6.62
N GLU A 78 2.33 4.85 -6.32
CA GLU A 78 2.20 6.14 -5.64
C GLU A 78 2.62 6.08 -4.16
N VAL A 79 2.43 4.92 -3.51
CA VAL A 79 2.97 4.66 -2.18
C VAL A 79 4.49 4.62 -2.20
N LEU A 80 5.10 3.96 -3.19
CA LEU A 80 6.56 3.94 -3.36
C LEU A 80 7.12 5.35 -3.56
N ASN A 81 6.45 6.17 -4.38
CA ASN A 81 6.83 7.57 -4.58
C ASN A 81 6.77 8.37 -3.28
N LEU A 82 5.73 8.18 -2.45
CA LEU A 82 5.66 8.76 -1.10
C LEU A 82 6.84 8.33 -0.23
N MET A 83 7.16 7.04 -0.23
CA MET A 83 8.24 6.47 0.58
C MET A 83 9.63 6.95 0.16
N LYS A 84 9.82 7.28 -1.13
CA LYS A 84 11.07 7.85 -1.65
C LYS A 84 11.28 9.31 -1.22
N LEU A 85 10.27 10.00 -0.69
CA LEU A 85 10.42 11.37 -0.19
C LEU A 85 11.28 11.38 1.08
N SER A 86 12.38 12.12 1.06
CA SER A 86 13.27 12.24 2.23
C SER A 86 12.55 12.77 3.49
N SER A 87 11.52 13.59 3.29
CA SER A 87 10.64 14.13 4.32
C SER A 87 9.85 13.02 5.05
N VAL A 88 9.46 11.95 4.36
CA VAL A 88 8.78 10.80 4.97
C VAL A 88 9.74 10.00 5.85
N ASN A 89 11.03 9.91 5.50
CA ASN A 89 12.04 9.29 6.37
C ASN A 89 12.16 10.02 7.71
N ASN A 90 12.06 11.35 7.72
CA ASN A 90 12.03 12.12 8.96
C ASN A 90 10.81 11.77 9.82
N ILE A 91 9.64 11.52 9.22
CA ILE A 91 8.44 11.05 9.93
C ILE A 91 8.70 9.67 10.55
N ILE A 92 9.27 8.74 9.78
CA ILE A 92 9.58 7.38 10.22
C ILE A 92 10.59 7.39 11.37
N ASP A 93 11.60 8.25 11.31
CA ASP A 93 12.59 8.42 12.37
C ASP A 93 12.07 9.20 13.59
N ASN A 94 10.79 9.58 13.61
CA ASN A 94 10.14 10.40 14.64
C ASN A 94 10.85 11.76 14.82
N ALA A 95 11.35 12.32 13.72
CA ALA A 95 12.08 13.59 13.64
C ALA A 95 11.18 14.70 13.07
N TYR A 96 9.91 14.75 13.51
CA TYR A 96 8.88 15.65 12.97
C TYR A 96 9.24 17.13 13.04
N SER A 97 9.97 17.54 14.08
CA SER A 97 10.44 18.91 14.28
C SER A 97 11.42 19.40 13.21
N ASN A 98 11.93 18.50 12.36
CA ASN A 98 12.84 18.85 11.27
C ASN A 98 12.10 19.14 9.97
N LEU A 99 10.79 18.88 9.91
CA LEU A 99 9.98 19.13 8.73
C LEU A 99 9.68 20.62 8.60
N ASN A 100 9.79 21.15 7.40
CA ASN A 100 9.36 22.51 7.10
C ASN A 100 8.02 22.51 6.34
N ALA A 101 7.45 23.69 6.09
CA ALA A 101 6.17 23.82 5.41
C ALA A 101 6.17 23.26 3.98
N GLU A 102 7.29 23.33 3.26
CA GLU A 102 7.41 22.75 1.91
C GLU A 102 7.45 21.22 1.98
N ASP A 103 8.14 20.63 2.97
CA ASP A 103 8.16 19.18 3.18
C ASP A 103 6.74 18.64 3.43
N ILE A 104 5.97 19.32 4.28
CA ILE A 104 4.58 18.96 4.57
C ILE A 104 3.71 19.09 3.32
N LYS A 105 3.92 20.14 2.54
CA LYS A 105 3.20 20.36 1.28
C LYS A 105 3.51 19.26 0.25
N GLU A 106 4.77 18.89 0.07
CA GLU A 106 5.20 17.81 -0.83
C GLU A 106 4.53 16.47 -0.43
N ILE A 107 4.54 16.15 0.88
CA ILE A 107 3.89 14.95 1.39
C ILE A 107 2.38 14.99 1.12
N ARG A 108 1.71 16.13 1.35
CA ARG A 108 0.26 16.30 1.06
C ARG A 108 -0.05 16.12 -0.42
N GLU A 109 0.79 16.65 -1.31
CA GLU A 109 0.62 16.51 -2.75
C GLU A 109 0.67 15.03 -3.17
N GLN A 110 1.66 14.28 -2.68
CA GLN A 110 1.79 12.85 -2.98
C GLN A 110 0.66 12.02 -2.37
N ILE A 111 0.24 12.30 -1.13
CA ILE A 111 -0.97 11.69 -0.54
C ILE A 111 -2.21 11.98 -1.40
N GLY A 112 -2.32 13.19 -1.95
CA GLY A 112 -3.41 13.55 -2.87
C GLY A 112 -3.43 12.72 -4.15
N LEU A 113 -2.26 12.27 -4.65
CA LEU A 113 -2.17 11.33 -5.77
C LEU A 113 -2.65 9.94 -5.35
N ILE A 114 -2.17 9.43 -4.21
CA ILE A 114 -2.60 8.13 -3.66
C ILE A 114 -4.11 8.12 -3.45
N GLN A 115 -4.68 9.16 -2.85
CA GLN A 115 -6.12 9.31 -2.63
C GLN A 115 -6.93 9.20 -3.94
N LYS A 116 -6.47 9.84 -5.02
CA LYS A 116 -7.11 9.75 -6.34
C LYS A 116 -7.07 8.33 -6.90
N GLU A 117 -5.92 7.66 -6.82
CA GLU A 117 -5.78 6.28 -7.29
C GLU A 117 -6.62 5.30 -6.47
N VAL A 118 -6.59 5.38 -5.14
CA VAL A 118 -7.42 4.54 -4.25
C VAL A 118 -8.91 4.70 -4.57
N ALA A 119 -9.39 5.93 -4.74
CA ALA A 119 -10.79 6.20 -5.10
C ALA A 119 -11.17 5.60 -6.46
N SER A 120 -10.32 5.83 -7.48
CA SER A 120 -10.50 5.31 -8.84
C SER A 120 -10.52 3.78 -8.87
N VAL A 121 -9.53 3.14 -8.24
CA VAL A 121 -9.41 1.68 -8.14
C VAL A 121 -10.61 1.09 -7.42
N THR A 122 -11.00 1.66 -6.27
CA THR A 122 -12.17 1.18 -5.52
C THR A 122 -13.44 1.20 -6.37
N GLU A 123 -13.66 2.27 -7.13
CA GLU A 123 -14.81 2.38 -8.05
C GLU A 123 -14.78 1.31 -9.15
N ILE A 124 -13.62 1.06 -9.75
CA ILE A 124 -13.45 0.02 -10.78
C ILE A 124 -13.76 -1.35 -10.20
N VAL A 125 -13.14 -1.70 -9.06
CA VAL A 125 -13.26 -3.02 -8.42
C VAL A 125 -14.71 -3.31 -8.05
N GLN A 126 -15.45 -2.30 -7.56
CA GLN A 126 -16.88 -2.43 -7.28
C GLN A 126 -17.70 -2.83 -8.52
N LYS A 127 -17.31 -2.40 -9.72
CA LYS A 127 -18.04 -2.63 -10.98
C LYS A 127 -17.63 -3.90 -11.71
N ILE A 128 -16.39 -4.36 -11.57
CA ILE A 128 -15.93 -5.57 -12.26
C ILE A 128 -16.43 -6.84 -11.57
N SER A 129 -16.56 -7.93 -12.32
CA SER A 129 -17.01 -9.23 -11.81
C SER A 129 -16.39 -10.37 -12.62
N CYS A 130 -16.26 -11.54 -12.01
CA CYS A 130 -15.85 -12.77 -12.68
C CYS A 130 -16.70 -13.94 -12.18
N PRO A 131 -17.38 -14.71 -13.07
CA PRO A 131 -18.16 -15.88 -12.67
C PRO A 131 -17.34 -16.96 -11.96
N GLN A 132 -16.02 -17.00 -12.18
CA GLN A 132 -15.12 -17.95 -11.53
C GLN A 132 -14.75 -17.54 -10.09
N ASP A 133 -14.94 -16.26 -9.72
CA ASP A 133 -14.76 -15.79 -8.34
C ASP A 133 -16.02 -16.09 -7.51
N LYS A 134 -16.11 -17.33 -7.00
CA LYS A 134 -17.30 -17.80 -6.29
C LYS A 134 -17.59 -16.92 -5.07
N ASN A 135 -18.81 -16.38 -5.03
CA ASN A 135 -19.28 -15.45 -4.00
C ASN A 135 -18.43 -14.17 -3.88
N ASN A 136 -17.73 -13.78 -4.95
CA ASN A 136 -16.87 -12.59 -4.98
C ASN A 136 -15.80 -12.59 -3.87
N LYS A 137 -15.25 -13.76 -3.50
CA LYS A 137 -14.32 -13.87 -2.37
C LYS A 137 -13.05 -13.06 -2.62
N PHE A 138 -12.45 -13.22 -3.80
CA PHE A 138 -11.22 -12.51 -4.12
C PHE A 138 -11.48 -11.00 -4.27
N LYS A 139 -12.55 -10.63 -4.97
CA LYS A 139 -13.03 -9.25 -5.05
C LYS A 139 -13.22 -8.61 -3.67
N ASN A 140 -13.89 -9.29 -2.75
CA ASN A 140 -14.21 -8.77 -1.43
C ASN A 140 -12.96 -8.62 -0.56
N ALA A 141 -11.98 -9.52 -0.69
CA ALA A 141 -10.68 -9.37 -0.04
C ALA A 141 -9.95 -8.13 -0.58
N ALA A 142 -9.90 -7.94 -1.90
CA ALA A 142 -9.29 -6.76 -2.52
C ALA A 142 -9.99 -5.46 -2.07
N LEU A 143 -11.33 -5.44 -2.05
CA LEU A 143 -12.10 -4.29 -1.54
C LEU A 143 -11.82 -3.99 -0.07
N ALA A 144 -11.56 -5.01 0.76
CA ALA A 144 -11.17 -4.80 2.16
C ALA A 144 -9.79 -4.14 2.26
N LEU A 145 -8.83 -4.55 1.44
CA LEU A 145 -7.52 -3.91 1.32
C LEU A 145 -7.64 -2.46 0.84
N PHE A 146 -8.40 -2.19 -0.23
CA PHE A 146 -8.59 -0.81 -0.70
C PHE A 146 -9.36 0.06 0.29
N SER A 147 -10.25 -0.52 1.10
CA SER A 147 -10.85 0.18 2.24
C SER A 147 -9.85 0.49 3.34
N SER A 148 -8.79 -0.32 3.52
CA SER A 148 -7.67 -0.03 4.41
C SER A 148 -6.89 1.17 3.92
N TYR A 149 -6.50 1.19 2.64
CA TYR A 149 -5.83 2.32 2.02
C TYR A 149 -6.64 3.61 2.18
N ASN A 150 -7.96 3.56 1.97
CA ASN A 150 -8.82 4.72 2.19
C ASN A 150 -8.66 5.29 3.61
N LYS A 151 -8.71 4.46 4.65
CA LYS A 151 -8.51 4.92 6.03
C LYS A 151 -7.08 5.42 6.28
N CYS A 152 -6.09 4.77 5.70
CA CYS A 152 -4.69 5.20 5.83
C CYS A 152 -4.49 6.61 5.26
N TYR A 153 -4.90 6.82 4.01
CA TYR A 153 -4.56 8.01 3.24
C TYR A 153 -5.58 9.15 3.31
N PHE A 154 -6.86 8.88 3.55
CA PHE A 154 -7.88 9.94 3.72
C PHE A 154 -8.08 10.37 5.17
N GLU A 155 -7.74 9.53 6.15
CA GLU A 155 -7.97 9.83 7.56
C GLU A 155 -6.64 10.01 8.31
N ASN A 156 -5.82 8.98 8.40
CA ASN A 156 -4.68 8.98 9.33
C ASN A 156 -3.50 9.84 8.88
N TRP A 157 -3.14 9.80 7.60
CA TRP A 157 -2.10 10.66 7.04
C TRP A 157 -2.42 12.16 7.18
N PRO A 158 -3.62 12.64 6.75
CA PRO A 158 -4.01 14.03 6.97
C PRO A 158 -4.03 14.45 8.43
N LEU A 159 -4.49 13.58 9.33
CA LEU A 159 -4.45 13.84 10.78
C LEU A 159 -3.01 14.06 11.27
N LEU A 160 -2.09 13.15 10.93
CA LEU A 160 -0.69 13.28 11.31
C LEU A 160 -0.08 14.59 10.80
N LEU A 161 -0.29 14.94 9.53
CA LEU A 161 0.27 16.18 8.97
C LEU A 161 -0.30 17.43 9.63
N ASN A 162 -1.59 17.44 9.99
CA ASN A 162 -2.19 18.53 10.75
C ASN A 162 -1.54 18.68 12.14
N GLU A 163 -1.27 17.58 12.83
CA GLU A 163 -0.60 17.62 14.13
C GLU A 163 0.86 18.10 14.01
N ILE A 164 1.57 17.72 12.94
CA ILE A 164 2.93 18.20 12.67
C ILE A 164 2.92 19.71 12.38
N GLU A 165 1.93 20.23 11.67
CA GLU A 165 1.79 21.68 11.45
C GLU A 165 1.57 22.45 12.76
N LYS A 166 0.71 21.92 13.65
CA LYS A 166 0.47 22.50 14.98
C LYS A 166 1.72 22.53 15.85
N LEU A 167 2.56 21.49 15.75
CA LEU A 167 3.85 21.45 16.43
C LEU A 167 4.73 22.66 16.07
N HIS A 168 4.66 23.14 14.82
CA HIS A 168 5.41 24.32 14.36
C HIS A 168 4.73 25.67 14.68
N SER A 169 3.43 25.69 14.99
CA SER A 169 2.71 26.91 15.38
C SER A 169 2.62 27.14 16.89
N GLU A 170 3.35 26.34 17.70
CA GLU A 170 3.26 26.33 19.17
C GLU A 170 1.85 26.02 19.70
N GLU A 171 0.99 25.44 18.87
CA GLU A 171 -0.33 24.94 19.27
C GLU A 171 -0.20 23.60 19.99
N GLU A 172 -1.16 23.32 20.89
CA GLU A 172 -1.29 21.99 21.49
C GLU A 172 -1.50 20.96 20.38
N ASN A 173 -0.67 19.93 20.38
CA ASN A 173 -0.62 18.90 19.36
C ASN A 173 -0.53 17.52 19.99
N ASP A 174 -0.96 16.52 19.22
CA ASP A 174 -0.90 15.11 19.62
C ASP A 174 -0.25 14.26 18.51
N VAL A 175 0.94 14.70 18.05
CA VAL A 175 1.68 14.07 16.95
C VAL A 175 1.96 12.59 17.24
N ASP A 176 2.32 12.25 18.48
CA ASP A 176 2.60 10.88 18.88
C ASP A 176 1.36 9.98 18.78
N GLU A 177 0.18 10.47 19.20
CA GLU A 177 -1.07 9.70 19.04
C GLU A 177 -1.46 9.57 17.57
N ALA A 178 -1.39 10.65 16.79
CA ALA A 178 -1.71 10.63 15.37
C ALA A 178 -0.79 9.67 14.59
N TYR A 179 0.51 9.67 14.91
CA TYR A 179 1.47 8.72 14.36
C TYR A 179 1.15 7.28 14.79
N GLY A 180 0.81 7.05 16.06
CA GLY A 180 0.40 5.74 16.55
C GLY A 180 -0.81 5.18 15.80
N ARG A 181 -1.80 6.01 15.50
CA ARG A 181 -2.98 5.63 14.70
C ARG A 181 -2.61 5.25 13.27
N LEU A 182 -1.75 6.03 12.63
CA LEU A 182 -1.23 5.72 11.29
C LEU A 182 -0.47 4.38 11.30
N TYR A 183 0.42 4.19 12.27
CA TYR A 183 1.20 2.96 12.44
C TYR A 183 0.29 1.73 12.61
N ASP A 184 -0.68 1.81 13.51
CA ASP A 184 -1.64 0.71 13.73
C ASP A 184 -2.45 0.38 12.47
N MET A 185 -2.74 1.38 11.64
CA MET A 185 -3.44 1.18 10.37
C MET A 185 -2.55 0.46 9.36
N MET A 186 -1.28 0.88 9.21
CA MET A 186 -0.31 0.21 8.34
C MET A 186 -0.05 -1.24 8.76
N MET A 187 -0.02 -1.53 10.07
CA MET A 187 0.09 -2.91 10.54
C MET A 187 -1.11 -3.77 10.15
N LYS A 188 -2.34 -3.24 10.23
CA LYS A 188 -3.55 -3.97 9.80
C LYS A 188 -3.58 -4.21 8.29
N GLU A 189 -2.98 -3.31 7.53
CA GLU A 189 -2.84 -3.47 6.08
C GLU A 189 -2.00 -4.69 5.72
N GLN A 190 -0.90 -4.93 6.45
CA GLN A 190 -0.09 -6.15 6.30
C GLN A 190 -0.91 -7.43 6.53
N ASP A 191 -1.75 -7.45 7.56
CA ASP A 191 -2.65 -8.59 7.81
C ASP A 191 -3.66 -8.78 6.66
N LEU A 192 -4.15 -7.68 6.06
CA LEU A 192 -5.08 -7.74 4.93
C LEU A 192 -4.39 -8.20 3.64
N ILE A 193 -3.13 -7.85 3.43
CA ILE A 193 -2.33 -8.34 2.30
C ILE A 193 -2.26 -9.88 2.32
N LEU A 194 -2.04 -10.49 3.49
CA LEU A 194 -2.07 -11.94 3.65
C LEU A 194 -3.45 -12.54 3.31
N VAL A 195 -4.53 -11.89 3.75
CA VAL A 195 -5.90 -12.31 3.44
C VAL A 195 -6.19 -12.23 1.93
N VAL A 196 -5.70 -11.19 1.25
CA VAL A 196 -5.82 -11.04 -0.20
C VAL A 196 -5.02 -12.12 -0.93
N SER A 197 -3.79 -12.40 -0.50
CA SER A 197 -2.95 -13.46 -1.08
C SER A 197 -3.62 -14.83 -0.96
N ASP A 198 -4.15 -15.18 0.21
CA ASP A 198 -4.89 -16.43 0.43
C ASP A 198 -6.14 -16.53 -0.45
N ALA A 199 -6.87 -15.41 -0.61
CA ALA A 199 -8.04 -15.34 -1.47
C ALA A 199 -7.67 -15.51 -2.95
N GLN A 200 -6.57 -14.89 -3.40
CA GLN A 200 -6.03 -15.00 -4.75
C GLN A 200 -5.55 -16.43 -5.06
N GLN A 201 -4.84 -17.07 -4.13
CA GLN A 201 -4.42 -18.46 -4.26
C GLN A 201 -5.61 -19.41 -4.34
N THR A 202 -6.66 -19.15 -3.56
CA THR A 202 -7.89 -19.93 -3.62
C THR A 202 -8.59 -19.72 -4.97
N PHE A 203 -8.72 -18.48 -5.40
CA PHE A 203 -9.32 -18.11 -6.69
C PHE A 203 -8.60 -18.75 -7.88
N SER A 204 -7.27 -18.68 -7.94
CA SER A 204 -6.49 -19.27 -9.04
C SER A 204 -6.69 -20.78 -9.17
N LYS A 205 -6.68 -21.50 -8.04
CA LYS A 205 -7.01 -22.94 -7.99
C LYS A 205 -8.42 -23.23 -8.49
N GLU A 206 -9.40 -22.43 -8.08
CA GLU A 206 -10.80 -22.61 -8.48
C GLU A 206 -11.06 -22.25 -9.95
N ALA A 207 -10.37 -21.24 -10.47
CA ALA A 207 -10.46 -20.77 -11.85
C ALA A 207 -9.61 -21.60 -12.83
N GLY A 208 -8.70 -22.45 -12.32
CA GLY A 208 -7.93 -23.40 -13.12
C GLY A 208 -6.67 -22.81 -13.77
N PHE A 209 -6.08 -21.77 -13.17
CA PHE A 209 -4.81 -21.19 -13.64
C PHE A 209 -3.72 -21.25 -12.56
N ILE A 210 -2.48 -21.12 -12.99
CA ILE A 210 -1.30 -21.14 -12.11
C ILE A 210 -0.84 -19.69 -11.94
N LEU A 211 -0.75 -19.24 -10.69
CA LEU A 211 -0.03 -18.01 -10.35
C LEU A 211 1.45 -18.23 -10.70
N SER A 212 2.11 -17.20 -11.25
CA SER A 212 3.56 -17.28 -11.53
C SER A 212 4.35 -17.47 -10.22
N ARG A 213 5.67 -17.63 -10.28
CA ARG A 213 6.53 -17.72 -9.07
C ARG A 213 7.57 -16.62 -8.99
N GLU A 214 7.53 -15.68 -9.92
CA GLU A 214 8.47 -14.56 -9.98
C GLU A 214 8.07 -13.48 -8.97
N ASP A 215 9.02 -12.68 -8.50
CA ASP A 215 8.70 -11.59 -7.59
C ASP A 215 7.94 -10.48 -8.33
N HIS A 216 7.08 -9.76 -7.62
CA HIS A 216 6.37 -8.63 -8.21
C HIS A 216 7.39 -7.50 -8.51
N PRO A 217 7.27 -6.75 -9.62
CA PRO A 217 8.33 -5.83 -10.07
C PRO A 217 8.64 -4.71 -9.07
N LEU A 218 7.74 -4.41 -8.13
CA LEU A 218 7.98 -3.44 -7.06
C LEU A 218 8.68 -4.02 -5.82
N ASP A 219 8.78 -5.34 -5.66
CA ASP A 219 9.26 -5.97 -4.41
C ASP A 219 10.68 -5.52 -4.07
N GLU A 220 11.59 -5.59 -5.05
CA GLU A 220 12.97 -5.10 -4.89
C GLU A 220 13.03 -3.59 -4.61
N GLU A 221 12.10 -2.78 -5.16
CA GLU A 221 12.09 -1.33 -4.88
C GLU A 221 11.76 -1.06 -3.41
N PHE A 222 10.81 -1.80 -2.85
CA PHE A 222 10.43 -1.68 -1.44
C PHE A 222 11.47 -2.27 -0.49
N GLU A 223 12.19 -3.33 -0.89
CA GLU A 223 13.31 -3.89 -0.12
C GLU A 223 14.51 -2.94 -0.02
N ASN A 224 14.67 -2.03 -0.98
CA ASN A 224 15.80 -1.09 -1.06
C ASN A 224 15.53 0.27 -0.38
N LEU A 225 14.38 0.45 0.27
CA LEU A 225 14.04 1.64 1.08
C LEU A 225 14.67 1.57 2.48
#